data_AF-A0A6N2U5V2-F1
#
_entry.id   AF-A0A6N2U5V2-F1
#
_cell.length_a   1.000
_cell.length_b   1.000
_cell.length_c   1.000
_cell.angle_alpha   90.00
_cell.angle_beta   90.00
_cell.angle_gamma   90.00
#
_symmetry.space_group_name_H-M   'P 1'
#
loop_
_entity.id
_entity.type
_entity.pdbx_description
1 polymer ?
#
loop_
_entity_poly.entity_id
_entity_poly.type
_entity_poly.pdbx_seq_one_letter_code
_entity_poly.pdbx_strand_id
1 'polypeptide(L)'
;MSESEATGIDTRGMIPLYVSVFVILCALCFPWISIPALKYTQMPATYTFWELEQCVENIQTGSQMGVLPMEPLGNKEVEALRSVSRVIKGAAGIEIAEMLLCGILSYRKRKKSLKYVRFSFVWSGGMALAAFGCIAAANIFINNRMGRANSFINMTIHSYIQLTAWQYAQMILSVLMVLGAGKLLDTQAEYESQKYMERRIKVDRKIGKRTWTAMALILVAIPFVIFFGIFFLNDRSEIFIALCIIGLAMIPFFMVFEERKPQAREILLIAVMAAIAVVGRMAFFMIPQFKPMAAVVILAGVGLGAEAGFLTGAMAGFVSNFFFGQGPWTPWQMFSFGIIGFLAGILFRDPKKRSGSRKKEWKHKILLCVYGGLSVLIIYGLLMDTASVTMVGQDLSWQAFAASYATGFPFNVIHAVSTVIFLFFMAVPMERKLDRIRKKYGILEV
;
A
#
# COMPACT_ATOMS: atom_id res chain seq x y z
N MET A 1 -10.97 -36.24 13.45
CA MET A 1 -10.60 -34.99 14.15
C MET A 1 -11.86 -34.14 14.26
N SER A 2 -12.21 -33.72 15.47
CA SER A 2 -13.49 -33.08 15.77
C SER A 2 -13.55 -31.64 15.24
N GLU A 3 -14.75 -31.15 14.91
CA GLU A 3 -15.00 -29.77 14.45
C GLU A 3 -14.49 -28.68 15.42
N SER A 4 -14.07 -29.02 16.64
CA SER A 4 -13.65 -28.05 17.66
C SER A 4 -12.18 -27.62 17.58
N GLU A 5 -11.34 -28.25 16.75
CA GLU A 5 -9.89 -27.94 16.67
C GLU A 5 -9.50 -26.97 15.54
N ALA A 6 -10.48 -26.39 14.82
CA ALA A 6 -10.22 -25.38 13.79
C ALA A 6 -10.11 -23.94 14.37
N THR A 7 -9.35 -23.77 15.46
CA THR A 7 -9.05 -22.47 16.08
C THR A 7 -7.79 -21.82 15.52
N GLY A 8 -7.37 -22.21 14.31
CA GLY A 8 -6.52 -21.35 13.48
C GLY A 8 -7.35 -20.12 13.08
N ILE A 9 -6.85 -18.92 13.40
CA ILE A 9 -7.46 -17.66 12.96
C ILE A 9 -7.40 -17.64 11.43
N ASP A 10 -8.50 -18.04 10.81
CA ASP A 10 -8.72 -18.13 9.37
C ASP A 10 -8.53 -16.72 8.77
N THR A 11 -7.36 -16.46 8.19
CA THR A 11 -6.87 -15.10 7.92
C THR A 11 -7.75 -14.40 6.88
N ARG A 12 -8.40 -15.18 6.00
CA ARG A 12 -9.36 -14.71 5.00
C ARG A 12 -10.71 -14.34 5.61
N GLY A 13 -11.18 -15.13 6.59
CA GLY A 13 -12.41 -14.85 7.33
C GLY A 13 -12.36 -13.57 8.18
N MET A 14 -11.16 -13.09 8.49
CA MET A 14 -10.93 -11.84 9.22
C MET A 14 -10.97 -10.58 8.33
N ILE A 15 -10.84 -10.72 7.01
CA ILE A 15 -10.80 -9.56 6.09
C ILE A 15 -12.10 -8.74 6.17
N PRO A 16 -13.31 -9.33 6.10
CA PRO A 16 -14.55 -8.56 6.26
C PRO A 16 -14.66 -7.83 7.61
N LEU A 17 -14.10 -8.41 8.68
CA LEU A 17 -14.03 -7.77 9.99
C LEU A 17 -13.07 -6.58 9.99
N TYR A 18 -11.88 -6.71 9.41
CA TYR A 18 -10.93 -5.59 9.32
C TYR A 18 -11.47 -4.46 8.46
N VAL A 19 -12.14 -4.78 7.36
CA VAL A 19 -12.79 -3.77 6.51
C VAL A 19 -13.93 -3.10 7.25
N SER A 20 -14.76 -3.84 8.01
CA SER A 20 -15.82 -3.22 8.81
C SER A 20 -15.26 -2.29 9.90
N VAL A 21 -14.16 -2.69 10.56
CA VAL A 21 -13.45 -1.82 11.51
C VAL A 21 -12.90 -0.56 10.83
N PHE A 22 -12.32 -0.69 9.63
CA PHE A 22 -11.84 0.46 8.86
C PHE A 22 -12.97 1.44 8.53
N VAL A 23 -14.15 0.95 8.11
CA VAL A 23 -15.31 1.81 7.83
C VAL A 23 -15.80 2.52 9.10
N ILE A 24 -15.80 1.84 10.25
CA ILE A 24 -16.11 2.47 11.56
C ILE A 24 -15.13 3.60 11.86
N LEU A 25 -13.82 3.37 11.67
CA LEU A 25 -12.80 4.39 11.88
C LEU A 25 -12.96 5.56 10.91
N CYS A 26 -13.36 5.30 9.65
CA CYS A 26 -13.68 6.35 8.69
C CYS A 26 -14.85 7.22 9.18
N ALA A 27 -15.90 6.63 9.74
CA ALA A 27 -17.05 7.37 10.24
C ALA A 27 -16.77 8.12 11.56
N LEU A 28 -15.91 7.57 12.43
CA LEU A 28 -15.62 8.15 13.74
C LEU A 28 -14.55 9.23 13.70
N CYS A 29 -13.42 8.96 13.02
CA CYS A 29 -12.18 9.69 13.26
C CYS A 29 -11.61 10.39 12.03
N PHE A 30 -11.92 9.91 10.82
CA PHE A 30 -11.29 10.44 9.62
C PHE A 30 -12.07 11.64 9.06
N PRO A 31 -11.36 12.66 8.53
CA PRO A 31 -12.00 13.80 7.92
C PRO A 31 -12.70 13.35 6.64
N TRP A 32 -13.92 13.81 6.42
CA TRP A 32 -14.71 13.48 5.24
C TRP A 32 -14.70 14.61 4.20
N ILE A 33 -14.84 15.84 4.67
CA ILE A 33 -14.92 16.99 3.79
C ILE A 33 -13.62 17.76 3.89
N SER A 34 -13.08 18.16 2.73
CA SER A 34 -12.00 19.12 2.65
C SER A 34 -12.46 20.36 1.90
N ILE A 35 -12.05 21.52 2.40
CA ILE A 35 -12.23 22.82 1.74
C ILE A 35 -10.84 23.41 1.52
N PRO A 36 -10.17 23.08 0.40
CA PRO A 36 -8.78 23.47 0.18
C PRO A 36 -8.56 24.99 0.17
N ALA A 37 -9.58 25.77 -0.19
CA ALA A 37 -9.52 27.23 -0.19
C ALA A 37 -9.24 27.81 1.21
N LEU A 38 -9.65 27.10 2.28
CA LEU A 38 -9.42 27.52 3.67
C LEU A 38 -8.02 27.15 4.19
N LYS A 39 -7.21 26.41 3.42
CA LYS A 39 -5.90 25.90 3.88
C LYS A 39 -4.92 26.98 4.34
N TYR A 40 -5.02 28.18 3.78
CA TYR A 40 -4.16 29.33 4.12
C TYR A 40 -4.82 30.30 5.11
N THR A 41 -6.00 29.94 5.62
CA THR A 41 -6.65 30.65 6.73
C THR A 41 -6.30 29.98 8.05
N GLN A 42 -6.48 30.68 9.19
CA GLN A 42 -6.34 30.04 10.51
C GLN A 42 -7.50 29.08 10.85
N MET A 43 -8.39 28.78 9.89
CA MET A 43 -9.52 27.85 10.07
C MET A 43 -9.14 26.43 9.62
N PRO A 44 -9.78 25.40 10.19
CA PRO A 44 -9.59 24.02 9.72
C PRO A 44 -9.99 23.88 8.24
N ALA A 45 -9.17 23.16 7.47
CA ALA A 45 -9.44 22.89 6.04
C ALA A 45 -10.06 21.52 5.79
N THR A 46 -10.22 20.70 6.84
CA THR A 46 -10.76 19.34 6.79
C THR A 46 -11.68 19.12 7.98
N TYR A 47 -12.79 18.42 7.75
CA TYR A 47 -13.86 18.25 8.73
C TYR A 47 -14.34 16.80 8.78
N THR A 48 -14.52 16.26 9.99
CA THR A 48 -15.20 14.99 10.24
C THR A 48 -16.73 15.14 10.16
N PHE A 49 -17.48 14.03 10.22
CA PHE A 49 -18.95 14.08 10.30
C PHE A 49 -19.46 14.89 11.50
N TRP A 50 -18.74 14.82 12.60
CA TRP A 50 -19.13 15.45 13.86
C TRP A 50 -18.94 16.97 13.81
N GLU A 51 -18.01 17.43 12.99
CA GLU A 51 -17.63 18.84 12.80
C GLU A 51 -18.35 19.51 11.61
N LEU A 52 -19.35 18.87 11.02
CA LEU A 52 -20.07 19.43 9.86
C LEU A 52 -20.76 20.78 10.15
N GLU A 53 -21.13 21.06 11.41
CA GLU A 53 -21.66 22.38 11.78
C GLU A 53 -20.57 23.46 11.72
N GLN A 54 -19.38 23.16 12.21
CA GLN A 54 -18.21 24.02 12.09
C GLN A 54 -17.81 24.24 10.63
N CYS A 55 -17.96 23.21 9.78
CA CYS A 55 -17.76 23.32 8.34
C CYS A 55 -18.69 24.38 7.71
N VAL A 56 -19.98 24.37 8.06
CA VAL A 56 -20.96 25.36 7.57
C VAL A 56 -20.62 26.77 8.07
N GLU A 57 -20.21 26.91 9.32
CA GLU A 57 -19.79 28.21 9.89
C GLU A 57 -18.52 28.76 9.23
N ASN A 58 -17.55 27.90 8.92
CA ASN A 58 -16.32 28.30 8.25
C ASN A 58 -16.52 28.59 6.76
N ILE A 59 -17.51 27.98 6.11
CA ILE A 59 -17.95 28.39 4.77
C ILE A 59 -18.53 29.81 4.82
N GLN A 60 -19.40 30.11 5.79
CA GLN A 60 -19.97 31.44 5.97
C GLN A 60 -18.88 32.49 6.24
N THR A 61 -17.96 32.17 7.15
CA THR A 61 -16.83 33.04 7.53
C THR A 61 -15.88 33.24 6.35
N GLY A 62 -15.56 32.17 5.61
CA GLY A 62 -14.70 32.22 4.43
C GLY A 62 -15.29 33.04 3.28
N SER A 63 -16.61 33.05 3.13
CA SER A 63 -17.31 33.95 2.19
C SER A 63 -17.21 35.41 2.62
N GLN A 64 -17.41 35.72 3.91
CA GLN A 64 -17.28 37.09 4.44
C GLN A 64 -15.85 37.64 4.33
N MET A 65 -14.84 36.78 4.46
CA MET A 65 -13.43 37.13 4.29
C MET A 65 -12.99 37.24 2.82
N GLY A 66 -13.86 36.93 1.85
CA GLY A 66 -13.53 36.93 0.42
C GLY A 66 -12.63 35.77 -0.02
N VAL A 67 -12.37 34.79 0.84
CA VAL A 67 -11.57 33.59 0.55
C VAL A 67 -12.37 32.62 -0.34
N LEU A 68 -13.67 32.54 -0.12
CA LEU A 68 -14.62 31.92 -1.05
C LEU A 68 -15.32 33.04 -1.82
N PRO A 69 -15.16 33.14 -3.15
CA PRO A 69 -15.66 34.27 -3.95
C PRO A 69 -17.19 34.14 -4.19
N MET A 70 -17.97 34.01 -3.13
CA MET A 70 -19.42 33.87 -3.15
C MET A 70 -20.05 34.82 -2.13
N GLU A 71 -21.30 35.25 -2.40
CA GLU A 71 -22.09 35.99 -1.42
C GLU A 71 -22.34 35.15 -0.15
N PRO A 72 -22.40 35.79 1.03
CA PRO A 72 -22.72 35.09 2.28
C PRO A 72 -24.07 34.38 2.20
N LEU A 73 -24.16 33.20 2.83
CA LEU A 73 -25.38 32.40 2.85
C LEU A 73 -26.48 33.13 3.62
N GLY A 74 -27.71 33.06 3.12
CA GLY A 74 -28.88 33.54 3.84
C GLY A 74 -29.27 32.62 4.99
N ASN A 75 -30.02 33.15 5.97
CA ASN A 75 -30.43 32.39 7.17
C ASN A 75 -31.15 31.07 6.84
N LYS A 76 -32.00 31.06 5.79
CA LYS A 76 -32.72 29.86 5.33
C LYS A 76 -31.78 28.80 4.74
N GLU A 77 -30.72 29.21 4.07
CA GLU A 77 -29.74 28.31 3.44
C GLU A 77 -28.83 27.67 4.50
N VAL A 78 -28.40 28.47 5.49
CA VAL A 78 -27.67 27.98 6.66
C VAL A 78 -28.50 26.97 7.45
N GLU A 79 -29.80 27.23 7.64
CA GLU A 79 -30.70 26.31 8.32
C GLU A 79 -30.91 25.01 7.52
N ALA A 80 -31.02 25.09 6.19
CA ALA A 80 -31.07 23.92 5.32
C ALA A 80 -29.79 23.06 5.41
N LEU A 81 -28.60 23.69 5.39
CA LEU A 81 -27.31 23.00 5.55
C LEU A 81 -27.17 22.36 6.93
N ARG A 82 -27.62 23.03 8.00
CA ARG A 82 -27.68 22.46 9.35
C ARG A 82 -28.63 21.27 9.44
N SER A 83 -29.77 21.31 8.73
CA SER A 83 -30.69 20.17 8.64
C SER A 83 -30.03 18.97 7.96
N VAL A 84 -29.37 19.19 6.83
CA VAL A 84 -28.63 18.14 6.10
C VAL A 84 -27.49 17.56 6.96
N SER A 85 -26.75 18.41 7.68
CA SER A 85 -25.72 17.98 8.63
C SER A 85 -26.26 17.02 9.69
N ARG A 86 -27.43 17.32 10.29
CA ARG A 86 -28.07 16.41 11.27
C ARG A 86 -28.46 15.06 10.66
N VAL A 87 -29.02 15.06 9.45
CA VAL A 87 -29.38 13.82 8.74
C VAL A 87 -28.14 12.97 8.47
N ILE A 88 -27.06 13.59 8.00
CA ILE A 88 -25.80 12.92 7.72
C ILE A 88 -25.19 12.32 9.01
N LYS A 89 -25.19 13.06 10.12
CA LYS A 89 -24.73 12.56 11.43
C LYS A 89 -25.55 11.34 11.88
N GLY A 90 -26.87 11.38 11.73
CA GLY A 90 -27.75 10.25 12.04
C GLY A 90 -27.44 9.02 11.18
N ALA A 91 -27.25 9.22 9.87
CA ALA A 91 -26.89 8.15 8.95
C ALA A 91 -25.50 7.56 9.25
N ALA A 92 -24.52 8.38 9.64
CA ALA A 92 -23.21 7.91 10.10
C ALA A 92 -23.29 7.08 11.39
N GLY A 93 -24.18 7.44 12.32
CA GLY A 93 -24.45 6.62 13.51
C GLY A 93 -25.01 5.23 13.17
N ILE A 94 -25.93 5.17 12.20
CA ILE A 94 -26.48 3.89 11.69
C ILE A 94 -25.38 3.07 11.02
N GLU A 95 -24.55 3.70 10.17
CA GLU A 95 -23.41 3.06 9.50
C GLU A 95 -22.47 2.38 10.52
N ILE A 96 -22.13 3.08 11.61
CA ILE A 96 -21.25 2.53 12.67
C ILE A 96 -21.88 1.30 13.31
N ALA A 97 -23.18 1.37 13.66
CA ALA A 97 -23.89 0.26 14.28
C ALA A 97 -23.98 -0.96 13.34
N GLU A 98 -24.29 -0.73 12.06
CA GLU A 98 -24.34 -1.79 11.05
C GLU A 98 -22.97 -2.43 10.81
N MET A 99 -21.90 -1.63 10.71
CA MET A 99 -20.55 -2.14 10.52
C MET A 99 -20.05 -2.93 11.74
N LEU A 100 -20.44 -2.50 12.94
CA LEU A 100 -20.10 -3.23 14.16
C LEU A 100 -20.80 -4.60 14.19
N LEU A 101 -22.10 -4.64 13.82
CA LEU A 101 -22.83 -5.90 13.70
C LEU A 101 -22.27 -6.78 12.57
N CYS A 102 -21.91 -6.18 11.43
CA CYS A 102 -21.28 -6.85 10.30
C CYS A 102 -19.96 -7.52 10.71
N GLY A 103 -19.10 -6.83 11.45
CA GLY A 103 -17.85 -7.38 11.98
C GLY A 103 -18.09 -8.57 12.92
N ILE A 104 -18.99 -8.40 13.89
CA ILE A 104 -19.33 -9.47 14.84
C ILE A 104 -19.90 -10.70 14.12
N LEU A 105 -20.82 -10.50 13.17
CA LEU A 105 -21.44 -11.59 12.44
C LEU A 105 -20.46 -12.28 11.49
N SER A 106 -19.59 -11.52 10.82
CA SER A 106 -18.51 -12.07 10.00
C SER A 106 -17.61 -13.00 10.82
N TYR A 107 -17.27 -12.59 12.05
CA TYR A 107 -16.45 -13.38 12.95
C TYR A 107 -17.18 -14.61 13.52
N ARG A 108 -18.41 -14.44 14.04
CA ARG A 108 -19.14 -15.50 14.76
C ARG A 108 -19.89 -16.47 13.84
N LYS A 109 -20.50 -15.98 12.76
CA LYS A 109 -21.40 -16.76 11.89
C LYS A 109 -20.81 -17.08 10.52
N ARG A 110 -19.67 -16.47 10.14
CA ARG A 110 -18.91 -16.77 8.91
C ARG A 110 -19.81 -16.82 7.67
N LYS A 111 -19.78 -17.92 6.89
CA LYS A 111 -20.61 -18.08 5.67
C LYS A 111 -22.11 -17.89 5.89
N LYS A 112 -22.63 -18.20 7.09
CA LYS A 112 -24.07 -18.04 7.40
C LYS A 112 -24.50 -16.56 7.46
N SER A 113 -23.58 -15.62 7.71
CA SER A 113 -23.88 -14.18 7.71
C SER A 113 -23.67 -13.51 6.35
N LEU A 114 -23.31 -14.24 5.29
CA LEU A 114 -22.96 -13.65 3.98
C LEU A 114 -24.00 -12.66 3.44
N LYS A 115 -25.30 -12.98 3.56
CA LYS A 115 -26.37 -12.07 3.09
C LYS A 115 -26.34 -10.73 3.83
N TYR A 116 -26.18 -10.77 5.15
CA TYR A 116 -26.10 -9.58 5.99
C TYR A 116 -24.82 -8.80 5.70
N VAL A 117 -23.67 -9.48 5.60
CA VAL A 117 -22.38 -8.84 5.28
C VAL A 117 -22.44 -8.11 3.95
N ARG A 118 -23.02 -8.73 2.91
CA ARG A 118 -23.24 -8.08 1.61
C ARG A 118 -24.17 -6.88 1.73
N PHE A 119 -25.27 -7.01 2.46
CA PHE A 119 -26.19 -5.90 2.69
C PHE A 119 -25.48 -4.72 3.36
N SER A 120 -24.73 -4.95 4.44
CA SER A 120 -23.99 -3.92 5.16
C SER A 120 -22.97 -3.22 4.25
N PHE A 121 -22.24 -3.94 3.41
CA PHE A 121 -21.30 -3.30 2.47
C PHE A 121 -22.00 -2.61 1.28
N VAL A 122 -23.20 -3.04 0.87
CA VAL A 122 -24.03 -2.25 -0.07
C VAL A 122 -24.47 -0.95 0.57
N TRP A 123 -24.93 -0.99 1.82
CA TRP A 123 -25.30 0.20 2.58
C TRP A 123 -24.12 1.17 2.72
N SER A 124 -22.96 0.66 3.13
CA SER A 124 -21.73 1.44 3.25
C SER A 124 -21.26 2.09 1.94
N GLY A 125 -21.32 1.34 0.84
CA GLY A 125 -21.02 1.87 -0.49
C GLY A 125 -22.04 2.92 -0.94
N GLY A 126 -23.32 2.70 -0.63
CA GLY A 126 -24.41 3.64 -0.87
C GLY A 126 -24.23 4.95 -0.10
N MET A 127 -23.78 4.91 1.15
CA MET A 127 -23.47 6.09 1.95
C MET A 127 -22.33 6.92 1.35
N ALA A 128 -21.26 6.28 0.88
CA ALA A 128 -20.16 6.97 0.21
C ALA A 128 -20.62 7.65 -1.11
N LEU A 129 -21.48 6.97 -1.88
CA LEU A 129 -22.12 7.50 -3.09
C LEU A 129 -23.06 8.68 -2.77
N ALA A 130 -23.85 8.58 -1.72
CA ALA A 130 -24.73 9.65 -1.28
C ALA A 130 -23.93 10.90 -0.86
N ALA A 131 -22.83 10.72 -0.13
CA ALA A 131 -21.92 11.81 0.24
C ALA A 131 -21.30 12.50 -0.99
N PHE A 132 -20.91 11.72 -2.01
CA PHE A 132 -20.48 12.27 -3.30
C PHE A 132 -21.58 13.12 -3.96
N GLY A 133 -22.82 12.62 -3.96
CA GLY A 133 -23.98 13.37 -4.46
C GLY A 133 -24.24 14.68 -3.70
N CYS A 134 -24.16 14.65 -2.37
CA CYS A 134 -24.32 15.84 -1.53
C CYS A 134 -23.26 16.90 -1.82
N ILE A 135 -21.99 16.50 -2.00
CA ILE A 135 -20.91 17.44 -2.31
C ILE A 135 -21.01 17.95 -3.75
N ALA A 136 -21.44 17.13 -4.70
CA ALA A 136 -21.73 17.58 -6.04
C ALA A 136 -22.84 18.64 -6.04
N ALA A 137 -23.92 18.43 -5.27
CA ALA A 137 -24.99 19.41 -5.10
C ALA A 137 -24.51 20.71 -4.43
N ALA A 138 -23.68 20.61 -3.39
CA ALA A 138 -23.09 21.77 -2.73
C ALA A 138 -22.19 22.57 -3.68
N ASN A 139 -21.40 21.90 -4.53
CA ASN A 139 -20.57 22.58 -5.53
C ASN A 139 -21.39 23.21 -6.66
N ILE A 140 -22.49 22.59 -7.10
CA ILE A 140 -23.43 23.25 -8.04
C ILE A 140 -23.97 24.54 -7.43
N PHE A 141 -24.39 24.50 -6.16
CA PHE A 141 -24.89 25.67 -5.45
C PHE A 141 -23.84 26.79 -5.40
N ILE A 142 -22.59 26.46 -5.04
CA ILE A 142 -21.49 27.44 -4.99
C ILE A 142 -21.17 27.96 -6.41
N ASN A 143 -21.07 27.09 -7.42
CA ASN A 143 -20.77 27.49 -8.79
C ASN A 143 -21.82 28.44 -9.37
N ASN A 144 -23.11 28.19 -9.12
CA ASN A 144 -24.19 29.08 -9.54
C ASN A 144 -24.06 30.48 -8.93
N ARG A 145 -23.69 30.58 -7.65
CA ARG A 145 -23.44 31.86 -6.96
C ARG A 145 -22.21 32.60 -7.50
N MET A 146 -21.20 31.87 -7.96
CA MET A 146 -19.99 32.45 -8.55
C MET A 146 -20.12 32.77 -10.05
N GLY A 147 -21.26 32.47 -10.68
CA GLY A 147 -21.41 32.57 -12.14
C GLY A 147 -20.52 31.59 -12.92
N ARG A 148 -20.09 30.49 -12.29
CA ARG A 148 -19.19 29.49 -12.87
C ARG A 148 -19.99 28.37 -13.53
N ALA A 149 -19.51 27.88 -14.69
CA ALA A 149 -20.15 26.76 -15.38
C ALA A 149 -20.12 25.46 -14.56
N ASN A 150 -21.24 24.73 -14.55
CA ASN A 150 -21.38 23.41 -13.91
C ASN A 150 -20.85 22.27 -14.80
N SER A 151 -19.58 22.35 -15.20
CA SER A 151 -18.91 21.24 -15.88
C SER A 151 -18.50 20.17 -14.86
N PHE A 152 -18.40 18.91 -15.29
CA PHE A 152 -17.92 17.81 -14.46
C PHE A 152 -16.60 18.16 -13.76
N ILE A 153 -15.68 18.81 -14.49
CA ILE A 153 -14.38 19.27 -13.98
C ILE A 153 -14.54 20.30 -12.86
N ASN A 154 -15.46 21.27 -12.99
CA ASN A 154 -15.70 22.28 -11.97
C ASN A 154 -16.44 21.75 -10.74
N MET A 155 -17.18 20.65 -10.88
CA MET A 155 -17.87 19.99 -9.77
C MET A 155 -16.98 18.99 -9.02
N THR A 156 -15.87 18.53 -9.61
CA THR A 156 -15.02 17.48 -9.04
C THR A 156 -13.58 17.90 -8.80
N ILE A 157 -12.91 18.44 -9.83
CA ILE A 157 -11.46 18.75 -9.81
C ILE A 157 -11.21 20.15 -9.26
N HIS A 158 -11.93 21.13 -9.78
CA HIS A 158 -11.82 22.53 -9.36
C HIS A 158 -12.91 22.95 -8.37
N SER A 159 -13.50 21.98 -7.69
CA SER A 159 -14.49 22.20 -6.65
C SER A 159 -13.86 22.84 -5.42
N TYR A 160 -14.64 23.67 -4.74
CA TYR A 160 -14.22 24.29 -3.48
C TYR A 160 -14.42 23.35 -2.29
N ILE A 161 -15.37 22.42 -2.41
CA ILE A 161 -15.64 21.37 -1.43
C ILE A 161 -15.31 20.03 -2.06
N GLN A 162 -14.43 19.24 -1.42
CA GLN A 162 -13.96 17.96 -1.92
C GLN A 162 -14.19 16.85 -0.88
N LEU A 163 -14.43 15.63 -1.36
CA LEU A 163 -14.31 14.43 -0.54
C LEU A 163 -12.83 14.15 -0.29
N THR A 164 -12.51 13.73 0.92
CA THR A 164 -11.20 13.19 1.25
C THR A 164 -11.01 11.78 0.70
N ALA A 165 -9.76 11.34 0.66
CA ALA A 165 -9.35 10.01 0.20
C ALA A 165 -10.07 8.85 0.90
N TRP A 166 -10.48 9.04 2.16
CA TRP A 166 -11.04 7.98 3.00
C TRP A 166 -12.38 7.46 2.47
N GLN A 167 -13.21 8.32 1.86
CA GLN A 167 -14.53 7.91 1.35
C GLN A 167 -14.41 7.20 0.01
N TYR A 168 -13.44 7.60 -0.80
CA TYR A 168 -13.09 6.84 -2.00
C TYR A 168 -12.59 5.44 -1.60
N ALA A 169 -11.77 5.34 -0.55
CA ALA A 169 -11.34 4.04 -0.02
C ALA A 169 -12.51 3.21 0.54
N GLN A 170 -13.41 3.80 1.33
CA GLN A 170 -14.64 3.16 1.81
C GLN A 170 -15.49 2.63 0.65
N MET A 171 -15.74 3.45 -0.38
CA MET A 171 -16.52 3.06 -1.55
C MET A 171 -15.91 1.85 -2.26
N ILE A 172 -14.60 1.89 -2.54
CA ILE A 172 -13.89 0.82 -3.23
C ILE A 172 -13.91 -0.47 -2.40
N LEU A 173 -13.57 -0.38 -1.10
CA LEU A 173 -13.56 -1.53 -0.20
C LEU A 173 -14.95 -2.16 -0.07
N SER A 174 -16.00 -1.34 0.02
CA SER A 174 -17.39 -1.81 0.07
C SER A 174 -17.77 -2.58 -1.19
N VAL A 175 -17.45 -2.08 -2.39
CA VAL A 175 -17.69 -2.82 -3.65
C VAL A 175 -16.92 -4.14 -3.69
N LEU A 176 -15.64 -4.12 -3.30
CA LEU A 176 -14.81 -5.33 -3.24
C LEU A 176 -15.37 -6.36 -2.26
N MET A 177 -15.90 -5.92 -1.11
CA MET A 177 -16.51 -6.82 -0.13
C MET A 177 -17.85 -7.39 -0.61
N VAL A 178 -18.69 -6.61 -1.30
CA VAL A 178 -19.93 -7.14 -1.89
C VAL A 178 -19.63 -8.30 -2.86
N LEU A 179 -18.62 -8.12 -3.71
CA LEU A 179 -18.19 -9.13 -4.68
C LEU A 179 -17.44 -10.31 -4.02
N GLY A 180 -16.55 -10.02 -3.07
CA GLY A 180 -15.58 -10.97 -2.52
C GLY A 180 -15.98 -11.69 -1.23
N ALA A 181 -16.92 -11.15 -0.44
CA ALA A 181 -17.26 -11.68 0.90
C ALA A 181 -17.68 -13.16 0.86
N GLY A 182 -18.31 -13.61 -0.23
CA GLY A 182 -18.72 -15.01 -0.39
C GLY A 182 -17.55 -15.98 -0.38
N LYS A 183 -16.42 -15.62 -1.01
CA LYS A 183 -15.20 -16.43 -1.01
C LYS A 183 -14.42 -16.27 0.29
N LEU A 184 -14.42 -15.07 0.86
CA LEU A 184 -13.67 -14.76 2.09
C LEU A 184 -14.25 -15.43 3.34
N LEU A 185 -15.57 -15.58 3.42
CA LEU A 185 -16.26 -16.20 4.55
C LEU A 185 -16.41 -17.73 4.42
N ASP A 186 -15.92 -18.32 3.32
CA ASP A 186 -16.04 -19.75 3.05
C ASP A 186 -14.88 -20.57 3.62
N THR A 187 -15.03 -21.03 4.86
CA THR A 187 -13.98 -21.77 5.58
C THR A 187 -13.84 -23.23 5.14
N GLN A 188 -14.76 -23.76 4.33
CA GLN A 188 -14.62 -25.09 3.72
C GLN A 188 -13.66 -25.07 2.53
N ALA A 189 -13.52 -23.93 1.84
CA ALA A 189 -12.60 -23.79 0.73
C ALA A 189 -11.13 -23.96 1.17
N GLU A 190 -10.78 -23.57 2.41
CA GLU A 190 -9.45 -23.83 2.96
C GLU A 190 -9.23 -25.29 3.34
N TYR A 191 -10.24 -25.99 3.87
CA TYR A 191 -10.16 -27.41 4.24
C TYR A 191 -9.94 -28.31 3.01
N GLU A 192 -10.62 -28.03 1.90
CA GLU A 192 -10.31 -28.69 0.62
C GLU A 192 -8.91 -28.31 0.14
N SER A 193 -8.50 -27.05 0.28
CA SER A 193 -7.17 -26.60 -0.12
C SER A 193 -6.03 -27.23 0.69
N GLN A 194 -6.23 -27.51 1.98
CA GLN A 194 -5.32 -28.25 2.86
C GLN A 194 -5.29 -29.73 2.48
N LYS A 195 -6.45 -30.33 2.16
CA LYS A 195 -6.56 -31.72 1.69
C LYS A 195 -5.86 -31.95 0.34
N TYR A 196 -5.79 -30.93 -0.51
CA TYR A 196 -4.99 -30.96 -1.74
C TYR A 196 -3.50 -30.62 -1.53
N MET A 197 -3.11 -29.98 -0.42
CA MET A 197 -1.69 -29.73 -0.10
C MET A 197 -0.92 -31.00 0.28
N GLU A 198 -1.61 -32.09 0.65
CA GLU A 198 -0.98 -33.41 0.79
C GLU A 198 -0.73 -34.12 -0.57
N ARG A 199 -1.21 -33.59 -1.69
CA ARG A 199 -0.98 -34.20 -3.01
C ARG A 199 -0.43 -33.24 -4.04
N ARG A 200 0.87 -33.46 -4.29
CA ARG A 200 1.71 -33.11 -5.44
C ARG A 200 2.53 -31.83 -5.30
N ILE A 201 3.80 -32.05 -4.96
CA ILE A 201 4.91 -31.29 -5.55
C ILE A 201 4.88 -31.60 -7.06
N LYS A 202 4.25 -30.72 -7.84
CA LYS A 202 4.57 -30.60 -9.26
C LYS A 202 5.31 -29.28 -9.44
N VAL A 203 6.55 -29.39 -9.88
CA VAL A 203 7.34 -28.24 -10.34
C VAL A 203 6.64 -27.69 -11.58
N ASP A 204 5.93 -26.58 -11.42
CA ASP A 204 5.31 -25.93 -12.56
C ASP A 204 6.38 -25.16 -13.36
N ARG A 205 6.41 -25.42 -14.67
CA ARG A 205 7.43 -24.89 -15.60
C ARG A 205 6.86 -23.84 -16.56
N LYS A 206 5.61 -23.39 -16.38
CA LYS A 206 4.97 -22.42 -17.28
C LYS A 206 4.34 -21.25 -16.52
N ILE A 207 4.39 -20.08 -17.14
CA ILE A 207 3.76 -18.85 -16.63
C ILE A 207 2.24 -19.03 -16.72
N GLY A 208 1.55 -19.01 -15.57
CA GLY A 208 0.11 -19.22 -15.49
C GLY A 208 -0.70 -18.09 -16.13
N LYS A 209 -1.92 -18.41 -16.62
CA LYS A 209 -2.88 -17.43 -17.18
C LYS A 209 -3.16 -16.26 -16.23
N ARG A 210 -3.01 -16.47 -14.91
CA ARG A 210 -3.19 -15.46 -13.87
C ARG A 210 -2.01 -14.49 -13.74
N THR A 211 -0.79 -14.97 -13.98
CA THR A 211 0.40 -14.11 -14.09
C THR A 211 0.28 -13.21 -15.33
N TRP A 212 -0.28 -13.73 -16.42
CA TRP A 212 -0.61 -12.95 -17.61
C TRP A 212 -1.67 -11.87 -17.32
N THR A 213 -2.71 -12.17 -16.54
CA THR A 213 -3.68 -11.15 -16.10
C THR A 213 -3.07 -10.15 -15.14
N ALA A 214 -2.15 -10.54 -14.26
CA ALA A 214 -1.43 -9.62 -13.39
C ALA A 214 -0.55 -8.67 -14.21
N MET A 215 0.17 -9.18 -15.21
CA MET A 215 0.95 -8.36 -16.15
C MET A 215 0.08 -7.41 -16.98
N ALA A 216 -1.07 -7.88 -17.47
CA ALA A 216 -2.03 -7.02 -18.18
C ALA A 216 -2.64 -5.95 -17.26
N LEU A 217 -2.92 -6.30 -16.00
CA LEU A 217 -3.43 -5.36 -15.00
C LEU A 217 -2.36 -4.33 -14.60
N ILE A 218 -1.07 -4.70 -14.55
CA ILE A 218 0.05 -3.74 -14.42
C ILE A 218 0.05 -2.77 -15.61
N LEU A 219 0.08 -3.32 -16.82
CA LEU A 219 0.23 -2.55 -18.06
C LEU A 219 -0.95 -1.63 -18.36
N VAL A 220 -2.12 -1.90 -17.79
CA VAL A 220 -3.33 -1.10 -18.00
C VAL A 220 -3.68 -0.25 -16.77
N ALA A 221 -3.68 -0.83 -15.57
CA ALA A 221 -4.14 -0.13 -14.36
C ALA A 221 -3.14 0.90 -13.85
N ILE A 222 -1.83 0.68 -13.98
CA ILE A 222 -0.82 1.67 -13.59
C ILE A 222 -0.91 2.91 -14.48
N PRO A 223 -0.85 2.81 -15.83
CA PRO A 223 -1.03 3.99 -16.67
C PRO A 223 -2.43 4.58 -16.57
N PHE A 224 -3.48 3.79 -16.30
CA PHE A 224 -4.81 4.33 -16.04
C PHE A 224 -4.86 5.16 -14.74
N VAL A 225 -4.22 4.72 -13.65
CA VAL A 225 -4.19 5.48 -12.40
C VAL A 225 -3.24 6.66 -12.45
N ILE A 226 -2.14 6.57 -13.19
CA ILE A 226 -1.26 7.71 -13.48
C ILE A 226 -2.02 8.73 -14.34
N PHE A 227 -2.71 8.29 -15.41
CA PHE A 227 -3.57 9.12 -16.24
C PHE A 227 -4.69 9.76 -15.41
N PHE A 228 -5.36 8.99 -14.56
CA PHE A 228 -6.39 9.48 -13.67
C PHE A 228 -5.82 10.48 -12.64
N GLY A 229 -4.65 10.21 -12.06
CA GLY A 229 -3.96 11.11 -11.14
C GLY A 229 -3.58 12.45 -11.77
N ILE A 230 -3.00 12.41 -12.96
CA ILE A 230 -2.54 13.62 -13.68
C ILE A 230 -3.73 14.43 -14.20
N PHE A 231 -4.71 13.79 -14.84
CA PHE A 231 -5.85 14.51 -15.43
C PHE A 231 -6.94 14.90 -14.42
N PHE A 232 -7.16 14.10 -13.36
CA PHE A 232 -8.27 14.31 -12.43
C PHE A 232 -7.86 14.84 -11.05
N LEU A 233 -6.60 14.68 -10.60
CA LEU A 233 -6.17 15.09 -9.25
C LEU A 233 -5.21 16.29 -9.21
N ASN A 234 -4.79 16.82 -10.38
CA ASN A 234 -4.13 18.12 -10.57
C ASN A 234 -3.13 18.51 -9.46
N ASP A 235 -2.12 17.66 -9.22
CA ASP A 235 -1.02 17.83 -8.25
C ASP A 235 -1.40 18.05 -6.77
N ARG A 236 -2.67 17.92 -6.36
CA ARG A 236 -3.10 18.33 -5.01
C ARG A 236 -3.03 17.24 -3.93
N SER A 237 -2.78 15.99 -4.31
CA SER A 237 -2.56 14.90 -3.34
C SER A 237 -1.56 13.85 -3.85
N GLU A 238 -0.30 14.25 -4.01
CA GLU A 238 0.82 13.35 -4.34
C GLU A 238 0.84 12.08 -3.47
N ILE A 239 0.48 12.20 -2.19
CA ILE A 239 0.42 11.09 -1.23
C ILE A 239 -0.70 10.09 -1.58
N PHE A 240 -1.85 10.56 -2.07
CA PHE A 240 -2.96 9.68 -2.45
C PHE A 240 -2.65 8.94 -3.75
N ILE A 241 -2.12 9.66 -4.75
CA ILE A 241 -1.68 9.04 -6.01
C ILE A 241 -0.56 8.03 -5.73
N ALA A 242 0.40 8.37 -4.86
CA ALA A 242 1.44 7.44 -4.42
C ALA A 242 0.84 6.21 -3.73
N LEU A 243 -0.13 6.37 -2.82
CA LEU A 243 -0.81 5.24 -2.17
C LEU A 243 -1.57 4.35 -3.18
N CYS A 244 -2.23 4.93 -4.18
CA CYS A 244 -2.90 4.18 -5.25
C CYS A 244 -1.91 3.44 -6.16
N ILE A 245 -0.80 4.09 -6.55
CA ILE A 245 0.26 3.45 -7.35
C ILE A 245 0.94 2.35 -6.54
N ILE A 246 1.23 2.57 -5.25
CA ILE A 246 1.79 1.55 -4.36
C ILE A 246 0.82 0.38 -4.24
N GLY A 247 -0.48 0.63 -3.98
CA GLY A 247 -1.50 -0.42 -3.90
C GLY A 247 -1.63 -1.23 -5.20
N LEU A 248 -1.61 -0.55 -6.35
CA LEU A 248 -1.63 -1.19 -7.66
C LEU A 248 -0.34 -1.93 -7.99
N ALA A 249 0.83 -1.44 -7.57
CA ALA A 249 2.09 -2.13 -7.73
C ALA A 249 2.15 -3.38 -6.84
N MET A 250 1.56 -3.33 -5.64
CA MET A 250 1.49 -4.46 -4.69
C MET A 250 0.64 -5.63 -5.19
N ILE A 251 -0.48 -5.39 -5.87
CA ILE A 251 -1.39 -6.45 -6.36
C ILE A 251 -0.65 -7.50 -7.24
N PRO A 252 0.08 -7.12 -8.31
CA PRO A 252 0.86 -8.04 -9.11
C PRO A 252 1.98 -8.73 -8.35
N PHE A 253 2.65 -8.00 -7.43
CA PHE A 253 3.69 -8.60 -6.58
C PHE A 253 3.15 -9.71 -5.69
N PHE A 254 1.93 -9.57 -5.15
CA PHE A 254 1.28 -10.63 -4.38
C PHE A 254 0.70 -11.74 -5.28
N MET A 255 0.18 -11.40 -6.47
CA MET A 255 -0.42 -12.37 -7.40
C MET A 255 0.61 -13.33 -8.03
N VAL A 256 1.84 -12.89 -8.27
CA VAL A 256 2.93 -13.76 -8.78
C VAL A 256 3.29 -14.86 -7.76
N PHE A 257 3.02 -14.67 -6.46
CA PHE A 257 3.40 -15.60 -5.40
C PHE A 257 2.25 -16.38 -4.76
N GLU A 258 0.99 -16.03 -5.04
CA GLU A 258 -0.16 -16.79 -4.53
C GLU A 258 -0.20 -18.25 -5.05
N GLU A 259 0.53 -18.56 -6.13
CA GLU A 259 0.65 -19.92 -6.69
C GLU A 259 1.38 -20.90 -5.75
N ARG A 260 2.27 -20.44 -4.85
CA ARG A 260 3.09 -21.33 -4.02
C ARG A 260 2.52 -21.71 -2.66
N LYS A 261 1.44 -21.08 -2.21
CA LYS A 261 0.90 -21.23 -0.83
C LYS A 261 2.04 -21.29 0.21
N PRO A 262 2.84 -20.21 0.35
CA PRO A 262 4.01 -20.21 1.23
C PRO A 262 3.61 -20.63 2.64
N GLN A 263 4.39 -21.51 3.26
CA GLN A 263 4.09 -21.99 4.60
C GLN A 263 4.14 -20.81 5.58
N ALA A 264 3.28 -20.81 6.61
CA ALA A 264 3.26 -19.74 7.62
C ALA A 264 4.65 -19.42 8.22
N ARG A 265 5.54 -20.41 8.27
CA ARG A 265 6.93 -20.29 8.73
C ARG A 265 7.83 -19.53 7.78
N GLU A 266 7.64 -19.67 6.47
CA GLU A 266 8.36 -18.92 5.45
C GLU A 266 7.94 -17.45 5.48
N ILE A 267 6.64 -17.18 5.61
CA ILE A 267 6.08 -15.83 5.77
C ILE A 267 6.66 -15.16 7.02
N LEU A 268 6.72 -15.88 8.15
CA LEU A 268 7.31 -15.38 9.39
C LEU A 268 8.77 -14.95 9.19
N LEU A 269 9.59 -15.76 8.50
CA LEU A 269 10.99 -15.44 8.26
C LEU A 269 11.15 -14.21 7.36
N ILE A 270 10.33 -14.10 6.31
CA ILE A 270 10.31 -12.94 5.43
C ILE A 270 9.93 -11.67 6.21
N ALA A 271 8.92 -11.75 7.09
CA ALA A 271 8.48 -10.64 7.92
C ALA A 271 9.58 -10.20 8.91
N VAL A 272 10.25 -11.15 9.56
CA VAL A 272 11.38 -10.85 10.47
C VAL A 272 12.54 -10.21 9.71
N MET A 273 12.90 -10.75 8.54
CA MET A 273 13.98 -10.16 7.72
C MET A 273 13.61 -8.76 7.23
N ALA A 274 12.36 -8.52 6.85
CA ALA A 274 11.89 -7.20 6.46
C ALA A 274 11.94 -6.21 7.64
N ALA A 275 11.51 -6.63 8.82
CA ALA A 275 11.61 -5.81 10.04
C ALA A 275 13.06 -5.44 10.37
N ILE A 276 14.00 -6.39 10.29
CA ILE A 276 15.43 -6.12 10.48
C ILE A 276 15.95 -5.12 9.44
N ALA A 277 15.53 -5.24 8.17
CA ALA A 277 15.93 -4.30 7.12
C ALA A 277 15.39 -2.88 7.37
N VAL A 278 14.14 -2.76 7.83
CA VAL A 278 13.51 -1.48 8.20
C VAL A 278 14.24 -0.85 9.39
N VAL A 279 14.44 -1.60 10.48
CA VAL A 279 15.17 -1.13 11.67
C VAL A 279 16.59 -0.75 11.31
N GLY A 280 17.26 -1.53 10.47
CA GLY A 280 18.58 -1.22 9.96
C GLY A 280 18.60 0.11 9.20
N ARG A 281 17.62 0.37 8.33
CA ARG A 281 17.47 1.67 7.66
C ARG A 281 17.21 2.81 8.64
N MET A 282 16.44 2.57 9.71
CA MET A 282 16.13 3.56 10.74
C MET A 282 17.33 3.88 11.63
N ALA A 283 18.14 2.89 12.02
CA ALA A 283 19.30 3.10 12.89
C ALA A 283 20.33 4.09 12.33
N PHE A 284 20.41 4.20 11.00
CA PHE A 284 21.32 5.09 10.29
C PHE A 284 20.59 6.27 9.63
N PHE A 285 19.45 6.71 10.17
CA PHE A 285 18.67 7.79 9.57
C PHE A 285 19.44 9.12 9.43
N MET A 286 20.40 9.38 10.32
CA MET A 286 21.21 10.60 10.34
C MET A 286 22.32 10.62 9.28
N ILE A 287 22.71 9.46 8.73
CA ILE A 287 23.79 9.37 7.74
C ILE A 287 23.17 9.20 6.35
N PRO A 288 23.34 10.17 5.43
CA PRO A 288 22.77 10.08 4.09
C PRO A 288 23.22 8.80 3.37
N GLN A 289 22.25 8.04 2.87
CA GLN A 289 22.43 6.81 2.06
C GLN A 289 23.24 5.66 2.68
N PHE A 290 23.80 5.83 3.88
CA PHE A 290 24.50 4.77 4.58
C PHE A 290 23.49 3.88 5.30
N LYS A 291 22.89 2.92 4.59
CA LYS A 291 21.84 2.05 5.13
C LYS A 291 22.18 0.57 4.92
N PRO A 292 22.00 -0.31 5.93
CA PRO A 292 22.19 -1.76 5.82
C PRO A 292 21.04 -2.48 5.11
N MET A 293 20.06 -1.75 4.57
CA MET A 293 18.81 -2.30 4.05
C MET A 293 19.04 -3.32 2.93
N ALA A 294 19.81 -2.95 1.90
CA ALA A 294 20.11 -3.84 0.79
C ALA A 294 20.88 -5.09 1.24
N ALA A 295 21.79 -4.96 2.22
CA ALA A 295 22.54 -6.10 2.75
C ALA A 295 21.61 -7.15 3.37
N VAL A 296 20.63 -6.73 4.18
CA VAL A 296 19.65 -7.65 4.80
C VAL A 296 18.77 -8.32 3.72
N VAL A 297 18.35 -7.56 2.71
CA VAL A 297 17.54 -8.08 1.59
C VAL A 297 18.29 -9.12 0.76
N ILE A 298 19.58 -8.89 0.49
CA ILE A 298 20.47 -9.84 -0.18
C ILE A 298 20.56 -11.13 0.65
N LEU A 299 20.78 -11.02 1.96
CA LEU A 299 20.88 -12.20 2.84
C LEU A 299 19.56 -12.97 2.94
N ALA A 300 18.42 -12.28 2.89
CA ALA A 300 17.11 -12.92 2.80
C ALA A 300 16.99 -13.71 1.49
N GLY A 301 17.39 -13.13 0.36
CA GLY A 301 17.39 -13.82 -0.94
C GLY A 301 18.31 -15.05 -0.95
N VAL A 302 19.51 -14.91 -0.40
CA VAL A 302 20.51 -15.97 -0.35
C VAL A 302 20.10 -17.10 0.61
N GLY A 303 19.50 -16.77 1.76
CA GLY A 303 19.11 -17.74 2.78
C GLY A 303 17.75 -18.42 2.56
N LEU A 304 16.76 -17.65 2.11
CA LEU A 304 15.36 -18.08 1.98
C LEU A 304 14.95 -18.36 0.52
N GLY A 305 15.74 -17.90 -0.47
CA GLY A 305 15.46 -18.07 -1.89
C GLY A 305 15.11 -16.76 -2.60
N ALA A 306 15.14 -16.78 -3.93
CA ALA A 306 14.95 -15.59 -4.77
C ALA A 306 13.62 -14.87 -4.49
N GLU A 307 12.54 -15.62 -4.39
CA GLU A 307 11.18 -15.11 -4.16
C GLU A 307 11.06 -14.45 -2.79
N ALA A 308 11.58 -15.10 -1.74
CA ALA A 308 11.62 -14.56 -0.40
C ALA A 308 12.49 -13.29 -0.32
N GLY A 309 13.64 -13.26 -1.00
CA GLY A 309 14.49 -12.06 -1.12
C GLY A 309 13.77 -10.89 -1.79
N PHE A 310 13.03 -11.18 -2.87
CA PHE A 310 12.19 -10.19 -3.53
C PHE A 310 11.16 -9.59 -2.56
N LEU A 311 10.42 -10.44 -1.87
CA LEU A 311 9.35 -10.02 -0.97
C LEU A 311 9.89 -9.25 0.24
N THR A 312 11.01 -9.70 0.81
CA THR A 312 11.70 -8.97 1.89
C THR A 312 12.11 -7.58 1.41
N GLY A 313 12.66 -7.43 0.20
CA GLY A 313 13.05 -6.14 -0.37
C GLY A 313 11.87 -5.20 -0.58
N ALA A 314 10.82 -5.69 -1.23
CA ALA A 314 9.61 -4.92 -1.50
C ALA A 314 8.92 -4.49 -0.19
N MET A 315 8.74 -5.41 0.75
CA MET A 315 8.09 -5.13 2.03
C MET A 315 8.92 -4.18 2.89
N ALA A 316 10.23 -4.38 2.97
CA ALA A 316 11.10 -3.48 3.70
C ALA A 316 11.05 -2.06 3.11
N GLY A 317 11.09 -1.94 1.77
CA GLY A 317 10.95 -0.67 1.07
C GLY A 317 9.67 0.06 1.46
N PHE A 318 8.54 -0.64 1.30
CA PHE A 318 7.21 -0.12 1.62
C PHE A 318 7.07 0.29 3.10
N VAL A 319 7.39 -0.61 4.02
CA VAL A 319 7.22 -0.38 5.46
C VAL A 319 8.16 0.71 5.96
N SER A 320 9.41 0.74 5.49
CA SER A 320 10.35 1.79 5.90
C SER A 320 9.86 3.19 5.50
N ASN A 321 9.15 3.31 4.38
CA ASN A 321 8.65 4.60 3.92
C ASN A 321 7.48 5.13 4.77
N PHE A 322 6.88 4.36 5.66
CA PHE A 322 5.99 4.94 6.69
C PHE A 322 6.75 5.86 7.66
N PHE A 323 8.04 5.59 7.90
CA PHE A 323 8.88 6.42 8.77
C PHE A 323 9.60 7.54 8.01
N PHE A 324 9.99 7.28 6.75
CA PHE A 324 10.76 8.23 5.93
C PHE A 324 9.90 9.08 4.98
N GLY A 325 8.57 8.90 5.02
CA GLY A 325 7.64 9.51 4.07
C GLY A 325 7.35 8.59 2.87
N GLN A 326 6.07 8.54 2.50
CA GLN A 326 5.59 7.85 1.31
C GLN A 326 5.51 8.83 0.14
N GLY A 327 5.88 8.37 -1.05
CA GLY A 327 5.76 9.18 -2.26
C GLY A 327 5.87 8.34 -3.53
N PRO A 328 5.85 8.99 -4.71
CA PRO A 328 5.87 8.30 -6.00
C PRO A 328 7.15 7.48 -6.24
N TRP A 329 8.20 7.70 -5.44
CA TRP A 329 9.44 6.92 -5.46
C TRP A 329 9.32 5.55 -4.76
N THR A 330 8.30 5.34 -3.92
CA THR A 330 8.15 4.10 -3.13
C THR A 330 8.09 2.85 -4.02
N PRO A 331 7.27 2.78 -5.09
CA PRO A 331 7.23 1.62 -5.98
C PRO A 331 8.59 1.30 -6.62
N TRP A 332 9.34 2.33 -7.02
CA TRP A 332 10.69 2.18 -7.56
C TRP A 332 11.64 1.60 -6.53
N GLN A 333 11.58 2.06 -5.27
CA GLN A 333 12.37 1.50 -4.18
C GLN A 333 11.99 0.05 -3.88
N MET A 334 10.70 -0.26 -3.83
CA MET A 334 10.19 -1.61 -3.60
C MET A 334 10.72 -2.57 -4.67
N PHE A 335 10.61 -2.18 -5.94
CA PHE A 335 11.09 -2.98 -7.05
C PHE A 335 12.63 -3.11 -7.06
N SER A 336 13.35 -2.01 -6.82
CA SER A 336 14.83 -2.00 -6.79
C SER A 336 15.39 -2.91 -5.71
N PHE A 337 14.90 -2.80 -4.46
CA PHE A 337 15.32 -3.70 -3.39
C PHE A 337 14.86 -5.14 -3.67
N GLY A 338 13.64 -5.32 -4.16
CA GLY A 338 13.10 -6.64 -4.49
C GLY A 338 13.96 -7.37 -5.53
N ILE A 339 14.28 -6.74 -6.67
CA ILE A 339 15.05 -7.39 -7.72
C ILE A 339 16.49 -7.71 -7.27
N ILE A 340 17.10 -6.85 -6.43
CA ILE A 340 18.40 -7.12 -5.82
C ILE A 340 18.36 -8.37 -4.93
N GLY A 341 17.32 -8.53 -4.11
CA GLY A 341 17.12 -9.74 -3.30
C GLY A 341 16.85 -10.98 -4.16
N PHE A 342 16.06 -10.83 -5.21
CA PHE A 342 15.72 -11.90 -6.14
C PHE A 342 16.93 -12.47 -6.86
N LEU A 343 17.72 -11.58 -7.49
CA LEU A 343 18.94 -11.96 -8.20
C LEU A 343 19.97 -12.58 -7.26
N ALA A 344 20.06 -12.12 -6.01
CA ALA A 344 20.92 -12.73 -5.00
C ALA A 344 20.50 -14.19 -4.71
N GLY A 345 19.20 -14.43 -4.57
CA GLY A 345 18.68 -15.78 -4.34
C GLY A 345 18.84 -16.72 -5.54
N ILE A 346 18.85 -16.22 -6.78
CA ILE A 346 19.17 -17.01 -7.96
C ILE A 346 20.66 -17.33 -8.01
N LEU A 347 21.51 -16.31 -7.90
CA LEU A 347 22.95 -16.41 -8.13
C LEU A 347 23.65 -17.27 -7.07
N PHE A 348 23.21 -17.16 -5.82
CA PHE A 348 23.87 -17.82 -4.70
C PHE A 348 23.14 -19.08 -4.22
N ARG A 349 22.06 -19.52 -4.88
CA ARG A 349 21.07 -20.54 -4.43
C ARG A 349 21.61 -21.81 -3.74
N ASP A 350 22.82 -22.24 -4.07
CA ASP A 350 23.35 -23.57 -3.74
C ASP A 350 24.05 -23.63 -2.36
N PRO A 351 23.46 -24.27 -1.33
CA PRO A 351 24.03 -24.33 0.03
C PRO A 351 25.35 -25.13 0.09
N LYS A 352 25.52 -26.11 -0.81
CA LYS A 352 26.72 -26.97 -0.86
C LYS A 352 27.97 -26.20 -1.31
N LYS A 353 27.81 -25.06 -1.99
CA LYS A 353 28.91 -24.18 -2.38
C LYS A 353 29.44 -23.32 -1.23
N ARG A 354 28.69 -23.21 -0.13
CA ARG A 354 28.94 -22.27 0.98
C ARG A 354 29.66 -22.90 2.18
N SER A 355 29.50 -24.21 2.41
CA SER A 355 29.97 -24.88 3.63
C SER A 355 30.94 -26.03 3.35
N GLY A 356 32.03 -26.12 4.12
CA GLY A 356 32.99 -27.23 4.07
C GLY A 356 34.47 -26.85 4.25
N SER A 357 34.85 -25.57 4.08
CA SER A 357 36.21 -25.08 4.39
C SER A 357 36.21 -23.56 4.58
N ARG A 358 37.04 -23.03 5.50
CA ARG A 358 37.21 -21.59 5.79
C ARG A 358 37.51 -20.78 4.52
N LYS A 359 38.23 -21.38 3.55
CA LYS A 359 38.55 -20.75 2.25
C LYS A 359 37.32 -20.56 1.35
N LYS A 360 36.35 -21.49 1.39
CA LYS A 360 35.09 -21.39 0.62
C LYS A 360 34.17 -20.34 1.23
N GLU A 361 34.04 -20.29 2.55
CA GLU A 361 33.27 -19.27 3.26
C GLU A 361 33.80 -17.87 2.95
N TRP A 362 35.12 -17.68 2.99
CA TRP A 362 35.75 -16.40 2.65
C TRP A 362 35.51 -15.98 1.19
N LYS A 363 35.61 -16.91 0.23
CA LYS A 363 35.30 -16.63 -1.18
C LYS A 363 33.84 -16.25 -1.39
N HIS A 364 32.91 -16.99 -0.77
CA HIS A 364 31.47 -16.70 -0.83
C HIS A 364 31.15 -15.31 -0.27
N LYS A 365 31.74 -15.00 0.89
CA LYS A 365 31.64 -13.68 1.53
C LYS A 365 32.11 -12.55 0.62
N ILE A 366 33.27 -12.68 -0.02
CA ILE A 366 33.79 -11.68 -0.96
C ILE A 366 32.84 -11.54 -2.16
N LEU A 367 32.37 -12.65 -2.72
CA LEU A 367 31.47 -12.64 -3.87
C LEU A 367 30.14 -11.95 -3.55
N LEU A 368 29.60 -12.16 -2.34
CA LEU A 368 28.43 -11.44 -1.84
C LEU A 368 28.70 -9.94 -1.70
N CYS A 369 29.86 -9.55 -1.18
CA CYS A 369 30.21 -8.13 -1.05
C CYS A 369 30.31 -7.46 -2.42
N VAL A 370 30.99 -8.09 -3.38
CA VAL A 370 31.09 -7.59 -4.76
C VAL A 370 29.71 -7.48 -5.40
N TYR A 371 28.89 -8.52 -5.26
CA TYR A 371 27.51 -8.51 -5.74
C TYR A 371 26.69 -7.38 -5.10
N GLY A 372 26.78 -7.21 -3.78
CA GLY A 372 26.03 -6.18 -3.05
C GLY A 372 26.44 -4.76 -3.46
N GLY A 373 27.73 -4.50 -3.59
CA GLY A 373 28.24 -3.22 -4.07
C GLY A 373 27.77 -2.91 -5.50
N LEU A 374 27.94 -3.85 -6.44
CA LEU A 374 27.55 -3.67 -7.83
C LEU A 374 26.04 -3.60 -8.04
N SER A 375 25.27 -4.44 -7.34
CA SER A 375 23.81 -4.44 -7.47
C SER A 375 23.19 -3.15 -6.92
N VAL A 376 23.70 -2.60 -5.82
CA VAL A 376 23.25 -1.30 -5.33
C VAL A 376 23.71 -0.17 -6.25
N LEU A 377 24.96 -0.17 -6.69
CA LEU A 377 25.47 0.91 -7.55
C LEU A 377 24.76 0.96 -8.91
N ILE A 378 24.57 -0.20 -9.54
CA ILE A 378 24.03 -0.31 -10.90
C ILE A 378 22.51 -0.41 -10.86
N ILE A 379 21.94 -1.39 -10.13
CA ILE A 379 20.50 -1.65 -10.21
C ILE A 379 19.73 -0.59 -9.41
N TYR A 380 20.06 -0.41 -8.13
CA TYR A 380 19.37 0.58 -7.31
C TYR A 380 19.66 2.00 -7.79
N GLY A 381 20.93 2.33 -8.04
CA GLY A 381 21.33 3.64 -8.55
C GLY A 381 20.62 4.02 -9.85
N LEU A 382 20.72 3.18 -10.90
CA LEU A 382 20.08 3.50 -12.18
C LEU A 382 18.57 3.60 -12.04
N LEU A 383 17.89 2.69 -11.33
CA LEU A 383 16.44 2.74 -11.18
C LEU A 383 15.98 3.98 -10.41
N MET A 384 16.66 4.33 -9.32
CA MET A 384 16.28 5.47 -8.48
C MET A 384 16.62 6.82 -9.11
N ASP A 385 17.74 6.92 -9.83
CA ASP A 385 18.11 8.14 -10.55
C ASP A 385 17.16 8.34 -11.75
N THR A 386 16.79 7.27 -12.47
CA THR A 386 15.75 7.31 -13.52
C THR A 386 14.41 7.76 -12.94
N ALA A 387 14.01 7.18 -11.80
CA ALA A 387 12.78 7.57 -11.13
C ALA A 387 12.76 9.07 -10.79
N SER A 388 13.89 9.59 -10.30
CA SER A 388 14.03 11.00 -9.93
C SER A 388 13.77 11.93 -11.12
N VAL A 389 14.28 11.61 -12.31
CA VAL A 389 14.02 12.39 -13.54
C VAL A 389 12.56 12.32 -13.95
N THR A 390 11.96 11.12 -13.91
CA THR A 390 10.55 10.93 -14.29
C THR A 390 9.56 11.58 -13.33
N MET A 391 10.00 11.88 -12.10
CA MET A 391 9.18 12.49 -11.07
C MET A 391 9.34 14.01 -10.99
N VAL A 392 10.52 14.54 -11.26
CA VAL A 392 10.85 15.97 -11.09
C VAL A 392 10.90 16.73 -12.43
N GLY A 393 11.22 16.06 -13.53
CA GLY A 393 11.43 16.70 -14.83
C GLY A 393 10.14 16.91 -15.61
N GLN A 394 9.84 18.15 -16.01
CA GLN A 394 8.79 18.44 -16.99
C GLN A 394 9.21 18.04 -18.42
N ASP A 395 10.52 18.02 -18.70
CA ASP A 395 11.09 17.60 -19.98
C ASP A 395 11.97 16.35 -19.82
N LEU A 396 11.53 15.23 -20.40
CA LEU A 396 12.28 13.98 -20.46
C LEU A 396 13.41 14.07 -21.50
N SER A 397 14.44 14.86 -21.19
CA SER A 397 15.62 15.03 -22.04
C SER A 397 16.77 14.10 -21.62
N TRP A 398 17.59 13.66 -22.56
CA TRP A 398 18.78 12.85 -22.27
C TRP A 398 19.76 13.58 -21.33
N GLN A 399 19.83 14.90 -21.45
CA GLN A 399 20.63 15.77 -20.60
C GLN A 399 20.15 15.72 -19.12
N ALA A 400 18.83 15.68 -18.88
CA ALA A 400 18.28 15.54 -17.54
C ALA A 400 18.63 14.17 -16.91
N PHE A 401 18.57 13.09 -17.68
CA PHE A 401 19.04 11.77 -17.23
C PHE A 401 20.52 11.75 -16.90
N ALA A 402 21.37 12.26 -17.80
CA ALA A 402 22.80 12.34 -17.57
C ALA A 402 23.15 13.17 -16.32
N ALA A 403 22.47 14.31 -16.11
CA ALA A 403 22.64 15.16 -14.93
C ALA A 403 22.20 14.45 -13.64
N SER A 404 21.08 13.71 -13.67
CA SER A 404 20.60 12.95 -12.52
C SER A 404 21.55 11.80 -12.17
N TYR A 405 22.06 11.05 -13.14
CA TYR A 405 23.03 9.99 -12.87
C TYR A 405 24.35 10.55 -12.33
N ALA A 406 24.82 11.69 -12.86
CA ALA A 406 26.05 12.33 -12.39
C ALA A 406 25.92 12.83 -10.94
N THR A 407 24.79 13.43 -10.58
CA THR A 407 24.55 13.96 -9.22
C THR A 407 24.16 12.85 -8.23
N GLY A 408 23.48 11.79 -8.66
CA GLY A 408 23.14 10.62 -7.86
C GLY A 408 24.31 9.68 -7.59
N PHE A 409 25.32 9.65 -8.47
CA PHE A 409 26.43 8.69 -8.37
C PHE A 409 27.17 8.69 -7.01
N PRO A 410 27.57 9.83 -6.41
CA PRO A 410 28.24 9.83 -5.10
C PRO A 410 27.37 9.19 -3.99
N PHE A 411 26.06 9.46 -4.03
CA PHE A 411 25.09 8.89 -3.10
C PHE A 411 24.92 7.38 -3.29
N ASN A 412 24.92 6.92 -4.54
CA ASN A 412 24.86 5.50 -4.88
C ASN A 412 26.15 4.77 -4.46
N VAL A 413 27.31 5.42 -4.55
CA VAL A 413 28.59 4.90 -4.04
C VAL A 413 28.54 4.74 -2.52
N ILE A 414 28.04 5.73 -1.77
CA ILE A 414 27.88 5.62 -0.31
C ILE A 414 26.98 4.43 0.06
N HIS A 415 25.86 4.25 -0.65
CA HIS A 415 24.95 3.13 -0.41
C HIS A 415 25.61 1.78 -0.75
N ALA A 416 26.37 1.71 -1.85
CA ALA A 416 27.11 0.51 -2.24
C ALA A 416 28.18 0.15 -1.19
N VAL A 417 28.94 1.13 -0.71
CA VAL A 417 29.96 0.95 0.33
C VAL A 417 29.32 0.49 1.65
N SER A 418 28.24 1.13 2.07
CA SER A 418 27.45 0.68 3.23
C SER A 418 27.06 -0.79 3.10
N THR A 419 26.47 -1.16 1.96
CA THR A 419 26.03 -2.54 1.69
C THR A 419 27.19 -3.53 1.77
N VAL A 420 28.34 -3.19 1.20
CA VAL A 420 29.58 -4.00 1.27
C VAL A 420 30.03 -4.20 2.72
N ILE A 421 30.07 -3.12 3.52
CA ILE A 421 30.47 -3.18 4.93
C ILE A 421 29.53 -4.11 5.70
N PHE A 422 28.22 -3.93 5.58
CA PHE A 422 27.26 -4.76 6.30
C PHE A 422 27.27 -6.21 5.85
N LEU A 423 27.39 -6.50 4.55
CA LEU A 423 27.57 -7.88 4.07
C LEU A 423 28.86 -8.50 4.60
N PHE A 424 29.94 -7.73 4.67
CA PHE A 424 31.20 -8.20 5.22
C PHE A 424 31.08 -8.61 6.69
N PHE A 425 30.30 -7.91 7.52
CA PHE A 425 30.14 -8.32 8.92
C PHE A 425 29.01 -9.34 9.14
N MET A 426 27.92 -9.24 8.37
CA MET A 426 26.69 -9.98 8.65
C MET A 426 26.52 -11.28 7.85
N ALA A 427 27.17 -11.45 6.69
CA ALA A 427 26.84 -12.55 5.79
C ALA A 427 26.96 -13.93 6.45
N VAL A 428 28.15 -14.26 6.96
CA VAL A 428 28.41 -15.57 7.59
C VAL A 428 27.53 -15.83 8.82
N PRO A 429 27.44 -14.93 9.83
CA PRO A 429 26.63 -15.21 11.02
C PRO A 429 25.13 -15.30 10.70
N MET A 430 24.61 -14.49 9.77
CA MET A 430 23.20 -14.51 9.41
C MET A 430 22.85 -15.77 8.60
N GLU A 431 23.65 -16.13 7.61
CA GLU A 431 23.45 -17.34 6.82
C GLU A 431 23.43 -18.59 7.69
N ARG A 432 24.37 -18.72 8.64
CA ARG A 432 24.39 -19.86 9.57
C ARG A 432 23.13 -19.94 10.44
N LYS A 433 22.57 -18.80 10.86
CA LYS A 433 21.30 -18.76 11.61
C LYS A 433 20.14 -19.19 10.71
N LEU A 434 20.06 -18.64 9.51
CA LEU A 434 19.01 -18.97 8.54
C LEU A 434 19.06 -20.45 8.15
N ASP A 435 20.25 -21.02 7.93
CA ASP A 435 20.43 -22.45 7.64
C ASP A 435 19.98 -23.35 8.79
N ARG A 436 20.27 -22.97 10.05
CA ARG A 436 19.80 -23.70 11.23
C ARG A 436 18.28 -23.68 11.34
N ILE A 437 17.65 -22.53 11.10
CA ILE A 437 16.20 -22.40 11.11
C ILE A 437 15.60 -23.24 9.98
N ARG A 438 16.14 -23.14 8.76
CA ARG A 438 15.71 -23.93 7.61
C ARG A 438 15.74 -25.43 7.90
N LYS A 439 16.85 -25.94 8.47
CA LYS A 439 16.97 -27.35 8.87
C LYS A 439 16.00 -27.74 9.97
N LYS A 440 15.87 -26.93 11.03
CA LYS A 440 14.99 -27.23 12.17
C LYS A 440 13.53 -27.30 11.77
N TYR A 441 13.10 -26.47 10.82
CA TYR A 441 11.69 -26.31 10.47
C TYR A 441 11.29 -26.93 9.13
N GLY A 442 12.23 -27.57 8.40
CA GLY A 442 11.96 -28.30 7.16
C GLY A 442 11.50 -27.43 5.98
N ILE A 443 11.82 -26.13 6.00
CA ILE A 443 11.13 -25.13 5.16
C ILE A 443 11.53 -25.23 3.67
N LEU A 444 12.62 -25.92 3.33
CA LEU A 444 13.13 -25.98 1.96
C LEU A 444 14.00 -27.24 1.76
N GLU A 445 13.37 -28.41 1.60
CA GLU A 445 13.93 -29.48 0.76
C GLU A 445 13.40 -29.26 -0.65
N VAL A 446 14.24 -28.70 -1.53
CA VAL A 446 14.02 -28.65 -2.97
C VAL A 446 15.22 -29.29 -3.64
#